data_AF-A0A0F9DVJ1-F1
#
_entry.id   AF-A0A0F9DVJ1-F1
#
_cell.length_a   1.000
_cell.length_b   1.000
_cell.length_c   1.000
_cell.angle_alpha   90.00
_cell.angle_beta   90.00
_cell.angle_gamma   90.00
#
_symmetry.space_group_name_H-M   'P 1'
#
loop_
_entity.id
_entity.type
_entity.pdbx_description
1 polymer ?
#
loop_
_entity_poly.entity_id
_entity_poly.type
_entity_poly.pdbx_seq_one_letter_code
_entity_poly.pdbx_strand_id
1 'polypeptide(L)'
;MLLTSRYNADAAIALYTSSDLKTWEAQEPIYTADKPLNFEVPDWVSFNNGQAIIYSDQNNNERDVKYLVKNEDIWVPGRYPSLDGEFYYAGRTPSSPTQTLMFGWVAHKNTRSNIGSADFGGDLAIHQVSMTESGELAVSIPEQYLSALATPIDENAQTQSAQTNNNNSLLVSPGNQVLLGSNNKINRLHFSISSEDTDNRFGLIFPAYEESKQTARIEINTATETATFYFGDSFTQSSSNITLTPELEGKPLFNREEDLTQHIAGFEFFCGGYNTLQAHGFTNLTGDLSKLDGGWWGADVNNNIGERVFSSFADGYDEDGTALGWIGYSATGKMDSPSFVISQQYINFKIGGGSNQF
;
A
#
# COMPACT_ATOMS: atom_id res chain seq x y z
N MET A 1 29.11 35.91 -0.58
CA MET A 1 28.75 35.11 0.62
C MET A 1 27.28 35.30 0.88
N LEU A 2 26.55 34.20 1.05
CA LEU A 2 25.14 34.21 1.45
C LEU A 2 25.05 33.93 2.94
N LEU A 3 24.16 34.65 3.65
CA LEU A 3 23.93 34.47 5.08
C LEU A 3 22.44 34.42 5.38
N THR A 4 22.05 33.52 6.28
CA THR A 4 20.75 33.57 6.95
C THR A 4 20.67 34.84 7.80
N SER A 5 19.66 35.67 7.58
CA SER A 5 19.51 36.94 8.31
C SER A 5 18.04 37.36 8.40
N ARG A 6 17.80 38.53 9.00
CA ARG A 6 16.53 39.24 8.92
C ARG A 6 16.73 40.66 8.39
N TYR A 7 15.77 41.13 7.61
CA TYR A 7 15.77 42.48 7.04
C TYR A 7 14.39 43.10 7.25
N ASN A 8 14.29 44.22 7.95
CA ASN A 8 13.01 44.83 8.34
C ASN A 8 12.03 43.86 9.03
N ALA A 9 12.55 42.97 9.89
CA ALA A 9 11.84 41.88 10.58
C ALA A 9 11.46 40.65 9.72
N ASP A 10 11.59 40.74 8.40
CA ASP A 10 11.34 39.63 7.47
C ASP A 10 12.52 38.65 7.42
N ALA A 11 12.24 37.39 7.06
CA ALA A 11 13.27 36.41 6.77
C ALA A 11 14.04 36.82 5.52
N ALA A 12 15.37 36.75 5.56
CA ALA A 12 16.22 37.24 4.48
C ALA A 12 17.40 36.31 4.20
N ILE A 13 17.74 36.18 2.91
CA ILE A 13 19.03 35.68 2.45
C ILE A 13 19.90 36.89 2.15
N ALA A 14 20.78 37.25 3.09
CA ALA A 14 21.67 38.40 2.96
C ALA A 14 22.83 38.10 2.00
N LEU A 15 23.28 39.13 1.27
CA LEU A 15 24.39 39.06 0.34
C LEU A 15 25.53 39.96 0.79
N TYR A 16 26.74 39.38 0.83
CA TYR A 16 27.98 40.10 1.01
C TYR A 16 28.93 39.81 -0.14
N THR A 17 29.60 40.83 -0.67
CA THR A 17 30.62 40.72 -1.72
C THR A 17 32.01 40.99 -1.14
N SER A 18 33.03 40.35 -1.72
CA SER A 18 34.42 40.56 -1.33
C SER A 18 35.34 40.22 -2.50
N SER A 19 36.41 41.00 -2.67
CA SER A 19 37.47 40.72 -3.65
C SER A 19 38.62 39.88 -3.07
N ASP A 20 38.69 39.70 -1.75
CA ASP A 20 39.84 39.09 -1.06
C ASP A 20 39.47 38.08 0.04
N LEU A 21 38.16 37.85 0.25
CA LEU A 21 37.57 37.01 1.29
C LEU A 21 37.84 37.46 2.73
N LYS A 22 38.41 38.66 2.93
CA LYS A 22 38.72 39.23 4.24
C LYS A 22 37.84 40.44 4.55
N THR A 23 37.71 41.35 3.60
CA THR A 23 36.85 42.54 3.71
C THR A 23 35.58 42.30 2.92
N TRP A 24 34.43 42.45 3.58
CA TRP A 24 33.12 42.17 3.02
C TRP A 24 32.26 43.42 3.00
N GLU A 25 31.64 43.70 1.86
CA GLU A 25 30.67 44.78 1.65
C GLU A 25 29.26 44.19 1.66
N ALA A 26 28.39 44.74 2.50
CA ALA A 26 26.98 44.34 2.53
C ALA A 26 26.25 44.87 1.29
N GLN A 27 25.44 44.01 0.69
CA GLN A 27 24.56 44.35 -0.43
C GLN A 27 23.10 44.24 0.01
N GLU A 28 22.16 44.68 -0.84
CA GLU A 28 20.75 44.36 -0.64
C GLU A 28 20.56 42.83 -0.54
N PRO A 29 19.66 42.34 0.33
CA PRO A 29 19.38 40.91 0.41
C PRO A 29 18.93 40.35 -0.93
N ILE A 30 19.36 39.14 -1.25
CA ILE A 30 18.99 38.46 -2.49
C ILE A 30 17.50 38.10 -2.52
N TYR A 31 16.95 37.77 -1.35
CA TYR A 31 15.58 37.35 -1.20
C TYR A 31 15.10 37.67 0.20
N THR A 32 13.87 38.16 0.29
CA THR A 32 13.16 38.45 1.54
C THR A 32 11.73 37.95 1.45
N ALA A 33 11.16 37.47 2.55
CA ALA A 33 9.73 37.22 2.64
C ALA A 33 9.21 37.43 4.07
N ASP A 34 7.96 37.89 4.18
CA ASP A 34 7.23 38.02 5.44
C ASP A 34 7.00 36.63 6.06
N LYS A 35 7.96 36.22 6.88
CA LYS A 35 8.03 34.91 7.53
C LYS A 35 8.58 35.08 8.94
N PRO A 36 7.98 34.42 9.95
CA PRO A 36 8.40 34.57 11.35
C PRO A 36 9.73 33.92 11.68
N LEU A 37 10.18 32.92 10.91
CA LEU A 37 11.44 32.17 11.07
C LEU A 37 12.33 32.29 9.83
N ASN A 38 13.58 31.80 9.94
CA ASN A 38 14.65 32.16 9.01
C ASN A 38 14.79 31.20 7.81
N PHE A 39 15.51 31.65 6.77
CA PHE A 39 16.00 30.80 5.67
C PHE A 39 17.41 30.30 5.99
N GLU A 40 17.49 29.09 6.53
CA GLU A 40 18.73 28.47 7.00
C GLU A 40 19.56 27.90 5.84
N VAL A 41 20.88 27.84 6.03
CA VAL A 41 21.82 27.16 5.11
C VAL A 41 21.67 27.60 3.63
N PRO A 42 21.64 28.91 3.32
CA PRO A 42 21.57 29.35 1.93
C PRO A 42 22.82 28.90 1.17
N ASP A 43 22.60 28.32 0.00
CA ASP A 43 23.64 27.74 -0.85
C ASP A 43 23.41 28.12 -2.30
N TRP A 44 24.44 28.67 -2.94
CA TRP A 44 24.40 29.05 -4.34
C TRP A 44 24.92 27.91 -5.21
N VAL A 45 24.13 27.47 -6.18
CA VAL A 45 24.49 26.41 -7.11
C VAL A 45 24.37 26.90 -8.55
N SER A 46 25.27 26.45 -9.41
CA SER A 46 25.32 26.83 -10.83
C SER A 46 25.39 25.60 -11.71
N PHE A 47 24.57 25.62 -12.76
CA PHE A 47 24.46 24.61 -13.81
C PHE A 47 24.79 25.24 -15.17
N ASN A 48 24.97 24.42 -16.20
CA ASN A 48 25.28 24.92 -17.55
C ASN A 48 24.16 25.81 -18.13
N ASN A 49 22.92 25.58 -17.71
CA ASN A 49 21.71 26.24 -18.20
C ASN A 49 21.10 27.23 -17.20
N GLY A 50 21.71 27.46 -16.03
CA GLY A 50 21.15 28.41 -15.05
C GLY A 50 21.78 28.36 -13.66
N GLN A 51 21.20 29.13 -12.75
CA GLN A 51 21.65 29.27 -11.37
C GLN A 51 20.45 29.12 -10.43
N ALA A 52 20.69 28.56 -9.25
CA ALA A 52 19.68 28.43 -8.21
C ALA A 52 20.27 28.74 -6.84
N ILE A 53 19.40 29.10 -5.90
CA ILE A 53 19.75 29.23 -4.49
C ILE A 53 18.91 28.25 -3.71
N ILE A 54 19.58 27.29 -3.07
CA ILE A 54 18.95 26.31 -2.18
C ILE A 54 18.99 26.87 -0.77
N TYR A 55 17.95 26.65 0.02
CA TYR A 55 17.89 27.03 1.42
C TYR A 55 16.96 26.08 2.19
N SER A 56 17.10 26.01 3.50
CA SER A 56 16.20 25.27 4.38
C SER A 56 15.23 26.24 5.05
N ASP A 57 13.94 26.04 4.85
CA ASP A 57 12.91 26.91 5.41
C ASP A 57 12.62 26.48 6.86
N GLN A 58 12.88 27.35 7.83
CA GLN A 58 12.69 27.03 9.25
C GLN A 58 11.22 27.15 9.68
N ASN A 59 10.35 27.73 8.85
CA ASN A 59 8.99 28.06 9.23
C ASN A 59 8.13 26.82 9.49
N ASN A 60 7.34 26.87 10.56
CA ASN A 60 6.41 25.78 10.92
C ASN A 60 5.41 25.53 9.78
N ASN A 61 5.11 24.26 9.48
CA ASN A 61 4.26 23.78 8.37
C ASN A 61 4.83 24.00 6.95
N GLU A 62 6.00 24.61 6.84
CA GLU A 62 6.70 24.86 5.57
C GLU A 62 8.14 24.38 5.64
N ARG A 63 8.46 23.56 6.66
CA ARG A 63 9.79 23.11 6.97
C ARG A 63 10.22 22.07 5.97
N ASP A 64 11.10 22.43 5.05
CA ASP A 64 11.76 21.54 4.09
C ASP A 64 12.96 22.27 3.46
N VAL A 65 13.63 21.60 2.52
CA VAL A 65 14.67 22.24 1.69
C VAL A 65 14.02 22.77 0.42
N LYS A 66 14.15 24.07 0.17
CA LYS A 66 13.57 24.78 -0.96
C LYS A 66 14.62 25.38 -1.88
N TYR A 67 14.19 25.88 -3.03
CA TYR A 67 15.05 26.67 -3.90
C TYR A 67 14.37 27.89 -4.54
N LEU A 68 15.21 28.84 -4.90
CA LEU A 68 14.91 29.98 -5.76
C LEU A 68 15.61 29.78 -7.11
N VAL A 69 14.96 30.24 -8.17
CA VAL A 69 15.52 30.39 -9.52
C VAL A 69 15.57 31.85 -9.89
N LYS A 70 16.45 32.18 -10.84
CA LYS A 70 16.57 33.53 -11.36
C LYS A 70 15.55 33.75 -12.48
N ASN A 71 14.68 34.74 -12.32
CA ASN A 71 13.78 35.23 -13.36
C ASN A 71 14.18 36.68 -13.68
N GLU A 72 14.76 36.89 -14.86
CA GLU A 72 15.43 38.15 -15.23
C GLU A 72 16.48 38.55 -14.18
N ASP A 73 16.23 39.60 -13.41
CA ASP A 73 17.12 40.10 -12.35
C ASP A 73 16.62 39.80 -10.93
N ILE A 74 15.52 39.05 -10.79
CA ILE A 74 14.87 38.78 -9.50
C ILE A 74 14.94 37.29 -9.18
N TRP A 75 15.15 36.96 -7.90
CA TRP A 75 15.05 35.60 -7.39
C TRP A 75 13.63 35.29 -6.97
N VAL A 76 13.07 34.21 -7.49
CA VAL A 76 11.70 33.77 -7.20
C VAL A 76 11.69 32.29 -6.84
N PRO A 77 10.75 31.82 -6.01
CA PRO A 77 10.55 30.39 -5.78
C PRO A 77 10.36 29.64 -7.10
N GLY A 78 10.95 28.45 -7.22
CA GLY A 78 10.67 27.55 -8.33
C GLY A 78 9.20 27.12 -8.38
N ARG A 79 8.75 26.59 -9.53
CA ARG A 79 7.37 26.10 -9.69
C ARG A 79 7.01 25.02 -8.67
N TYR A 80 7.95 24.11 -8.41
CA TYR A 80 7.88 23.10 -7.35
C TYR A 80 9.01 23.40 -6.38
N PRO A 81 8.82 24.32 -5.41
CA PRO A 81 9.93 24.92 -4.68
C PRO A 81 10.58 23.98 -3.67
N SER A 82 9.84 22.99 -3.14
CA SER A 82 10.35 22.00 -2.20
C SER A 82 11.10 20.89 -2.95
N LEU A 83 12.33 20.60 -2.53
CA LEU A 83 13.19 19.56 -3.11
C LEU A 83 12.97 18.18 -2.48
N ASP A 84 12.44 18.11 -1.25
CA ASP A 84 12.08 16.88 -0.54
C ASP A 84 10.97 17.22 0.50
N GLY A 85 10.51 16.23 1.26
CA GLY A 85 9.56 16.40 2.36
C GLY A 85 10.21 16.87 3.67
N GLU A 86 9.36 17.12 4.67
CA GLU A 86 9.73 17.85 5.90
C GLU A 86 10.81 17.20 6.77
N PHE A 87 11.09 15.91 6.57
CA PHE A 87 12.08 15.17 7.33
C PHE A 87 13.50 15.35 6.79
N TYR A 88 13.67 15.73 5.53
CA TYR A 88 14.98 16.04 4.96
C TYR A 88 15.31 17.52 5.13
N TYR A 89 16.45 17.83 5.74
CA TYR A 89 16.76 19.21 6.14
C TYR A 89 18.25 19.55 6.06
N ALA A 90 18.56 20.86 6.05
CA ALA A 90 19.91 21.43 5.97
C ALA A 90 20.73 21.00 4.75
N GLY A 91 20.06 20.84 3.60
CA GLY A 91 20.70 20.46 2.34
C GLY A 91 21.73 21.49 1.87
N ARG A 92 22.95 21.03 1.57
CA ARG A 92 24.02 21.86 1.01
C ARG A 92 24.78 21.13 -0.10
N THR A 93 25.21 21.86 -1.12
CA THR A 93 25.75 21.29 -2.35
C THR A 93 27.24 21.54 -2.55
N PRO A 94 28.01 20.47 -2.78
CA PRO A 94 29.21 20.53 -3.60
C PRO A 94 28.87 20.18 -5.05
N SER A 95 29.44 20.94 -5.98
CA SER A 95 29.33 20.70 -7.43
C SER A 95 30.69 20.40 -8.04
N SER A 96 30.71 19.47 -9.00
CA SER A 96 31.82 19.22 -9.93
C SER A 96 31.33 19.43 -11.37
N PRO A 97 32.22 19.40 -12.38
CA PRO A 97 31.80 19.46 -13.78
C PRO A 97 30.87 18.33 -14.23
N THR A 98 30.77 17.23 -13.46
CA THR A 98 30.01 16.04 -13.85
C THR A 98 28.78 15.80 -13.00
N GLN A 99 28.70 16.36 -11.79
CA GLN A 99 27.56 16.16 -10.89
C GLN A 99 27.48 17.24 -9.82
N THR A 100 26.27 17.50 -9.37
CA THR A 100 25.98 18.23 -8.15
C THR A 100 25.28 17.29 -7.18
N LEU A 101 25.80 17.21 -5.96
CA LEU A 101 25.20 16.43 -4.89
C LEU A 101 24.69 17.38 -3.80
N MET A 102 23.64 17.00 -3.09
CA MET A 102 23.11 17.73 -1.94
C MET A 102 23.15 16.84 -0.72
N PHE A 103 23.87 17.29 0.31
CA PHE A 103 24.06 16.61 1.57
C PHE A 103 23.19 17.27 2.62
N GLY A 104 22.28 16.50 3.21
CA GLY A 104 21.38 16.94 4.26
C GLY A 104 21.14 15.79 5.24
N TRP A 105 20.27 15.98 6.21
CA TRP A 105 19.95 14.94 7.18
C TRP A 105 18.47 14.63 7.19
N VAL A 106 18.15 13.35 7.39
CA VAL A 106 16.79 12.87 7.66
C VAL A 106 16.59 12.81 9.16
N ALA A 107 15.61 13.57 9.66
CA ALA A 107 15.35 13.71 11.09
C ALA A 107 15.05 12.36 11.74
N HIS A 108 15.69 12.09 12.88
CA HIS A 108 15.25 11.00 13.75
C HIS A 108 13.95 11.40 14.45
N LYS A 109 13.06 10.43 14.69
CA LYS A 109 11.88 10.67 15.54
C LYS A 109 12.21 10.37 17.00
N ASN A 110 11.63 11.15 17.91
CA ASN A 110 11.66 10.88 19.34
C ASN A 110 11.27 9.43 19.61
N THR A 111 12.01 8.77 20.50
CA THR A 111 11.88 7.33 20.85
C THR A 111 11.99 6.33 19.70
N ARG A 112 12.41 6.76 18.49
CA ARG A 112 12.45 5.92 17.27
C ARG A 112 11.09 5.32 16.91
N SER A 113 10.01 5.99 17.29
CA SER A 113 8.64 5.57 16.96
C SER A 113 8.11 6.28 15.72
N ASN A 114 7.28 5.60 14.92
CA ASN A 114 6.66 6.19 13.73
C ASN A 114 5.70 7.35 14.03
N ILE A 115 5.14 7.40 15.25
CA ILE A 115 4.24 8.49 15.70
C ILE A 115 4.99 9.59 16.49
N GLY A 116 6.29 9.44 16.70
CA GLY A 116 7.10 10.44 17.39
C GLY A 116 7.27 11.71 16.55
N SER A 117 7.46 12.84 17.22
CA SER A 117 7.87 14.08 16.56
C SER A 117 9.33 14.00 16.10
N ALA A 118 9.67 14.72 15.03
CA ALA A 118 11.04 14.88 14.56
C ALA A 118 11.91 15.56 15.63
N ASP A 119 13.13 15.06 15.80
CA ASP A 119 14.20 15.66 16.60
C ASP A 119 15.22 16.36 15.69
N PHE A 120 16.07 17.20 16.28
CA PHE A 120 17.15 17.85 15.54
C PHE A 120 18.26 16.85 15.21
N GLY A 121 18.62 16.78 13.93
CA GLY A 121 19.65 15.88 13.43
C GLY A 121 19.13 14.48 13.11
N GLY A 122 20.02 13.66 12.56
CA GLY A 122 19.68 12.29 12.22
C GLY A 122 20.71 11.65 11.30
N ASP A 123 20.23 10.89 10.31
CA ASP A 123 21.09 10.21 9.34
C ASP A 123 21.39 11.10 8.15
N LEU A 124 22.62 11.03 7.63
CA LEU A 124 22.99 11.68 6.38
C LEU A 124 22.20 11.07 5.21
N ALA A 125 21.55 11.93 4.43
CA ALA A 125 20.94 11.57 3.16
C ALA A 125 21.49 12.46 2.04
N ILE A 126 21.72 11.85 0.88
CA ILE A 126 22.37 12.49 -0.26
C ILE A 126 21.46 12.37 -1.48
N HIS A 127 21.17 13.52 -2.09
CA HIS A 127 20.51 13.59 -3.40
C HIS A 127 21.51 14.00 -4.47
N GLN A 128 21.27 13.58 -5.71
CA GLN A 128 21.86 14.20 -6.88
C GLN A 128 20.91 15.27 -7.40
N VAL A 129 21.43 16.48 -7.60
CA VAL A 129 20.65 17.65 -8.02
C VAL A 129 20.92 17.94 -9.49
N SER A 130 19.86 18.23 -10.23
CA SER A 130 19.95 18.66 -11.62
C SER A 130 19.00 19.83 -11.88
N MET A 131 19.29 20.61 -12.91
CA MET A 131 18.38 21.63 -13.43
C MET A 131 17.76 21.12 -14.72
N THR A 132 16.44 21.11 -14.81
CA THR A 132 15.69 20.73 -16.00
C THR A 132 15.94 21.72 -17.14
N GLU A 133 15.59 21.37 -18.37
CA GLU A 133 15.68 22.30 -19.51
C GLU A 133 14.82 23.55 -19.32
N SER A 134 13.69 23.42 -18.61
CA SER A 134 12.79 24.51 -18.24
C SER A 134 13.27 25.34 -17.04
N GLY A 135 14.38 24.95 -16.39
CA GLY A 135 15.06 25.72 -15.35
C GLY A 135 14.67 25.38 -13.91
N GLU A 136 13.75 24.44 -13.69
CA GLU A 136 13.44 23.92 -12.35
C GLU A 136 14.57 23.03 -11.81
N LEU A 137 14.72 22.98 -10.49
CA LEU A 137 15.56 21.98 -9.85
C LEU A 137 14.80 20.69 -9.61
N ALA A 138 15.49 19.57 -9.80
CA ALA A 138 15.01 18.23 -9.47
C ALA A 138 16.09 17.45 -8.72
N VAL A 139 15.64 16.61 -7.78
CA VAL A 139 16.49 15.67 -7.05
C VAL A 139 16.28 14.24 -7.54
N SER A 140 17.33 13.45 -7.44
CA SER A 140 17.32 12.03 -7.79
C SER A 140 18.24 11.23 -6.85
N ILE A 141 18.11 9.91 -6.88
CA ILE A 141 19.06 9.02 -6.21
C ILE A 141 20.42 9.17 -6.92
N PRO A 142 21.53 9.42 -6.19
CA PRO A 142 22.85 9.47 -6.79
C PRO A 142 23.20 8.24 -7.63
N GLU A 143 23.83 8.45 -8.78
CA GLU A 143 24.21 7.37 -9.70
C GLU A 143 25.07 6.29 -9.02
N GLN A 144 25.89 6.68 -8.05
CA GLN A 144 26.72 5.75 -7.28
C GLN A 144 25.86 4.78 -6.44
N TYR A 145 24.74 5.24 -5.90
CA TYR A 145 23.79 4.37 -5.19
C TYR A 145 23.02 3.48 -6.16
N LEU A 146 22.64 4.01 -7.32
CA LEU A 146 21.99 3.22 -8.37
C LEU A 146 22.89 2.08 -8.86
N SER A 147 24.18 2.36 -9.04
CA SER A 147 25.19 1.38 -9.42
C SER A 147 25.47 0.36 -8.32
N ALA A 148 25.55 0.80 -7.05
CA ALA A 148 25.78 -0.10 -5.91
C ALA A 148 24.60 -1.06 -5.63
N LEU A 149 23.38 -0.65 -5.98
CA LEU A 149 22.14 -1.42 -5.81
C LEU A 149 21.58 -1.91 -7.15
N ALA A 150 22.46 -2.14 -8.13
CA ALA A 150 22.07 -2.56 -9.48
C ALA A 150 21.71 -4.05 -9.59
N THR A 151 22.25 -4.90 -8.71
CA THR A 151 22.02 -6.34 -8.74
C THR A 151 20.56 -6.66 -8.44
N PRO A 152 19.79 -7.24 -9.38
CA PRO A 152 18.42 -7.62 -9.14
C PRO A 152 18.32 -8.68 -8.04
N ILE A 153 17.24 -8.63 -7.26
CA ILE A 153 16.89 -9.66 -6.30
C ILE A 153 15.71 -10.42 -6.90
N ASP A 154 15.86 -11.73 -7.05
CA ASP A 154 14.77 -12.61 -7.43
C ASP A 154 13.80 -12.72 -6.25
N GLU A 155 12.77 -11.88 -6.25
CA GLU A 155 11.67 -11.96 -5.29
C GLU A 155 10.42 -12.53 -5.95
N ASN A 156 9.85 -13.56 -5.33
CA ASN A 156 8.51 -14.04 -5.68
C ASN A 156 7.50 -13.05 -5.13
N ALA A 157 7.05 -12.10 -5.95
CA ALA A 157 5.92 -11.24 -5.60
C ALA A 157 4.67 -12.10 -5.36
N GLN A 158 4.01 -11.89 -4.22
CA GLN A 158 2.72 -12.50 -3.92
C GLN A 158 1.62 -11.53 -4.33
N THR A 159 0.91 -11.88 -5.41
CA THR A 159 -0.26 -11.12 -5.85
C THR A 159 -1.42 -11.39 -4.91
N GLN A 160 -1.76 -10.40 -4.07
CA GLN A 160 -2.98 -10.42 -3.29
C GLN A 160 -4.06 -9.66 -4.04
N SER A 161 -4.83 -10.38 -4.87
CA SER A 161 -5.91 -9.82 -5.69
C SER A 161 -5.47 -9.03 -6.93
N ALA A 162 -4.20 -9.06 -7.34
CA ALA A 162 -3.74 -8.51 -8.63
C ALA A 162 -3.75 -9.56 -9.75
N GLN A 163 -4.02 -9.16 -11.00
CA GLN A 163 -3.96 -10.05 -12.17
C GLN A 163 -2.60 -9.94 -12.87
N THR A 164 -2.03 -11.07 -13.27
CA THR A 164 -0.84 -11.12 -14.12
C THR A 164 -1.23 -11.01 -15.59
N ASN A 165 -0.61 -10.09 -16.32
CA ASN A 165 -0.75 -9.99 -17.78
C ASN A 165 0.33 -10.81 -18.50
N ASN A 166 0.10 -11.09 -19.78
CA ASN A 166 0.98 -11.89 -20.65
C ASN A 166 2.41 -11.33 -20.82
N ASN A 167 2.65 -10.07 -20.44
CA ASN A 167 3.93 -9.36 -20.52
C ASN A 167 4.65 -9.24 -19.17
N ASN A 168 4.26 -10.04 -18.16
CA ASN A 168 4.83 -10.00 -16.81
C ASN A 168 4.54 -8.68 -16.05
N SER A 169 3.57 -7.88 -16.50
CA SER A 169 3.05 -6.74 -15.73
C SER A 169 1.93 -7.19 -14.78
N LEU A 170 1.75 -6.47 -13.68
CA LEU A 170 0.65 -6.68 -12.74
C LEU A 170 -0.43 -5.61 -12.95
N LEU A 171 -1.66 -6.04 -13.20
CA LEU A 171 -2.84 -5.18 -13.18
C LEU A 171 -3.39 -5.13 -11.75
N VAL A 172 -3.38 -3.95 -11.15
CA VAL A 172 -3.86 -3.70 -9.79
C VAL A 172 -5.10 -2.82 -9.85
N SER A 173 -6.27 -3.44 -9.75
CA SER A 173 -7.55 -2.72 -9.71
C SER A 173 -7.75 -1.98 -8.37
N PRO A 174 -8.64 -0.98 -8.30
CA PRO A 174 -8.95 -0.30 -7.05
C PRO A 174 -9.28 -1.28 -5.91
N GLY A 175 -8.62 -1.11 -4.76
CA GLY A 175 -8.78 -1.97 -3.59
C GLY A 175 -7.87 -3.21 -3.56
N ASN A 176 -7.16 -3.51 -4.65
CA ASN A 176 -6.23 -4.64 -4.70
C ASN A 176 -4.79 -4.22 -4.34
N GLN A 177 -3.94 -5.19 -4.00
CA GLN A 177 -2.56 -4.94 -3.61
C GLN A 177 -1.59 -6.00 -4.16
N VAL A 178 -0.30 -5.66 -4.20
CA VAL A 178 0.76 -6.62 -4.49
C VAL A 178 1.70 -6.61 -3.30
N LEU A 179 1.89 -7.77 -2.68
CA LEU A 179 2.82 -7.92 -1.58
C LEU A 179 4.16 -8.43 -2.12
N LEU A 180 5.21 -7.64 -1.91
CA LEU A 180 6.58 -8.05 -2.21
C LEU A 180 7.13 -8.93 -1.09
N GLY A 181 8.16 -9.72 -1.39
CA GLY A 181 8.81 -10.55 -0.40
C GLY A 181 9.42 -9.70 0.72
N SER A 182 9.47 -10.23 1.94
CA SER A 182 10.19 -9.56 3.01
C SER A 182 11.68 -9.53 2.71
N ASN A 183 12.32 -8.38 2.87
CA ASN A 183 13.75 -8.22 2.66
C ASN A 183 14.37 -7.38 3.77
N ASN A 184 15.46 -7.88 4.37
CA ASN A 184 16.13 -7.27 5.52
C ASN A 184 17.49 -6.64 5.16
N LYS A 185 17.82 -6.56 3.87
CA LYS A 185 19.02 -5.89 3.37
C LYS A 185 18.70 -4.44 2.96
N ILE A 186 19.73 -3.68 2.62
CA ILE A 186 19.56 -2.40 1.91
C ILE A 186 19.14 -2.73 0.48
N ASN A 187 18.01 -2.19 0.04
CA ASN A 187 17.44 -2.48 -1.28
C ASN A 187 16.99 -1.20 -1.98
N ARG A 188 16.79 -1.31 -3.30
CA ARG A 188 16.15 -0.31 -4.14
C ARG A 188 14.94 -0.94 -4.81
N LEU A 189 13.77 -0.35 -4.62
CA LEU A 189 12.58 -0.68 -5.40
C LEU A 189 12.55 0.18 -6.66
N HIS A 190 12.43 -0.46 -7.83
CA HIS A 190 12.28 0.20 -9.11
C HIS A 190 11.19 -0.51 -9.92
N PHE A 191 10.19 0.25 -10.34
CA PHE A 191 9.05 -0.22 -11.11
C PHE A 191 8.48 0.93 -11.95
N SER A 192 7.71 0.59 -12.97
CA SER A 192 6.95 1.55 -13.78
C SER A 192 5.47 1.34 -13.56
N ILE A 193 4.71 2.43 -13.41
CA ILE A 193 3.26 2.40 -13.26
C ILE A 193 2.66 3.17 -14.42
N SER A 194 1.65 2.57 -15.06
CA SER A 194 0.85 3.21 -16.09
C SER A 194 -0.62 3.14 -15.68
N SER A 195 -1.35 4.23 -15.91
CA SER A 195 -2.79 4.33 -15.70
C SER A 195 -3.44 4.91 -16.94
N GLU A 196 -4.58 4.37 -17.36
CA GLU A 196 -5.44 5.01 -18.37
C GLU A 196 -6.29 6.13 -17.75
N ASP A 197 -6.49 6.09 -16.43
CA ASP A 197 -7.15 7.14 -15.67
C ASP A 197 -6.15 8.22 -15.26
N THR A 198 -6.47 9.47 -15.62
CA THR A 198 -5.70 10.66 -15.24
C THR A 198 -5.98 11.11 -13.80
N ASP A 199 -7.08 10.65 -13.21
CA ASP A 199 -7.48 10.87 -11.81
C ASP A 199 -7.30 9.56 -11.02
N ASN A 200 -6.05 9.16 -10.84
CA ASN A 200 -5.70 7.93 -10.15
C ASN A 200 -4.95 8.20 -8.84
N ARG A 201 -5.13 7.28 -7.90
CA ARG A 201 -4.48 7.26 -6.59
C ARG A 201 -3.97 5.86 -6.30
N PHE A 202 -2.67 5.76 -6.08
CA PHE A 202 -2.02 4.50 -5.67
C PHE A 202 -0.99 4.78 -4.59
N GLY A 203 -0.49 3.74 -3.92
CA GLY A 203 0.50 3.93 -2.87
C GLY A 203 1.44 2.75 -2.67
N LEU A 204 2.57 3.06 -2.06
CA LEU A 204 3.56 2.13 -1.56
C LEU A 204 3.40 2.05 -0.05
N ILE A 205 3.20 0.84 0.47
CA ILE A 205 2.97 0.61 1.89
C ILE A 205 4.15 -0.22 2.43
N PHE A 206 4.78 0.29 3.47
CA PHE A 206 5.85 -0.37 4.21
C PHE A 206 5.28 -0.77 5.59
N PRO A 207 4.97 -2.06 5.80
CA PRO A 207 4.42 -2.53 7.07
C PRO A 207 5.49 -2.47 8.17
N ALA A 208 5.15 -1.94 9.35
CA ALA A 208 6.03 -2.00 10.51
C ALA A 208 5.97 -3.40 11.15
N TYR A 209 7.13 -3.91 11.57
CA TYR A 209 7.31 -5.28 12.07
C TYR A 209 6.68 -5.55 13.45
N GLU A 210 6.27 -4.51 14.17
CA GLU A 210 5.73 -4.61 15.53
C GLU A 210 4.36 -3.93 15.57
N GLU A 211 3.33 -4.74 15.80
CA GLU A 211 1.91 -4.41 15.87
C GLU A 211 1.25 -3.94 14.57
N SER A 212 0.12 -4.59 14.26
CA SER A 212 -0.82 -4.39 13.16
C SER A 212 -1.46 -3.00 13.06
N LYS A 213 -0.79 -1.95 13.53
CA LYS A 213 -1.32 -0.58 13.67
C LYS A 213 -0.45 0.49 13.04
N GLN A 214 0.80 0.21 12.66
CA GLN A 214 1.68 1.24 12.11
C GLN A 214 2.14 0.86 10.70
N THR A 215 1.81 1.71 9.74
CA THR A 215 2.33 1.64 8.37
C THR A 215 3.02 2.96 8.04
N ALA A 216 4.08 2.89 7.24
CA ALA A 216 4.57 4.03 6.49
C ALA A 216 4.03 3.90 5.07
N ARG A 217 3.41 4.96 4.54
CA ARG A 217 2.83 4.94 3.20
C ARG A 217 3.26 6.15 2.42
N ILE A 218 3.70 5.93 1.19
CA ILE A 218 3.78 6.98 0.17
C ILE A 218 2.57 6.80 -0.72
N GLU A 219 1.77 7.83 -0.86
CA GLU A 219 0.64 7.88 -1.78
C GLU A 219 0.93 8.86 -2.90
N ILE A 220 0.58 8.48 -4.12
CA ILE A 220 0.68 9.34 -5.30
C ILE A 220 -0.73 9.58 -5.79
N ASN A 221 -1.11 10.86 -5.86
CA ASN A 221 -2.38 11.32 -6.38
C ASN A 221 -2.13 12.16 -7.63
N THR A 222 -2.55 11.65 -8.79
CA THR A 222 -2.28 12.30 -10.08
C THR A 222 -3.20 13.49 -10.34
N ALA A 223 -4.40 13.52 -9.75
CA ALA A 223 -5.32 14.66 -9.90
C ALA A 223 -4.83 15.91 -9.17
N THR A 224 -4.12 15.75 -8.06
CA THR A 224 -3.53 16.86 -7.30
C THR A 224 -2.05 17.09 -7.61
N GLU A 225 -1.43 16.25 -8.44
CA GLU A 225 0.02 16.26 -8.71
C GLU A 225 0.88 16.16 -7.44
N THR A 226 0.45 15.39 -6.45
CA THR A 226 1.13 15.29 -5.15
C THR A 226 1.54 13.87 -4.79
N ALA A 227 2.72 13.73 -4.19
CA ALA A 227 3.07 12.59 -3.37
C ALA A 227 2.90 12.97 -1.89
N THR A 228 2.16 12.17 -1.12
CA THR A 228 1.93 12.40 0.31
C THR A 228 2.41 11.22 1.12
N PHE A 229 3.14 11.51 2.19
CA PHE A 229 3.68 10.51 3.08
C PHE A 229 2.87 10.46 4.39
N TYR A 230 2.48 9.25 4.78
CA TYR A 230 1.69 8.97 5.97
C TYR A 230 2.45 8.03 6.90
N PHE A 231 2.38 8.29 8.20
CA PHE A 231 3.00 7.46 9.23
C PHE A 231 2.00 7.19 10.36
N GLY A 232 1.80 5.92 10.70
CA GLY A 232 1.02 5.53 11.89
C GLY A 232 -0.49 5.62 11.75
N ASP A 233 -1.00 6.09 10.62
CA ASP A 233 -2.44 6.05 10.33
C ASP A 233 -2.87 4.62 10.04
N SER A 234 -3.91 4.17 10.75
CA SER A 234 -4.64 2.96 10.40
C SER A 234 -5.36 3.20 9.09
N PHE A 235 -5.24 2.27 8.15
CA PHE A 235 -5.98 2.32 6.89
C PHE A 235 -7.47 2.48 7.20
N THR A 236 -8.07 3.63 6.88
CA THR A 236 -9.51 3.68 6.62
C THR A 236 -9.70 3.11 5.23
N GLN A 237 -9.58 1.79 5.13
CA GLN A 237 -10.17 1.05 4.04
C GLN A 237 -11.61 1.55 3.96
N SER A 238 -12.06 2.06 2.82
CA SER A 238 -13.48 1.94 2.53
C SER A 238 -13.73 0.44 2.54
N SER A 239 -14.35 -0.01 3.63
CA SER A 239 -14.38 -1.39 4.07
C SER A 239 -15.01 -2.29 3.02
N SER A 240 -14.22 -3.18 2.45
CA SER A 240 -14.66 -4.57 2.40
C SER A 240 -14.14 -5.23 3.68
N ASN A 241 -15.00 -5.36 4.69
CA ASN A 241 -14.70 -6.10 5.92
C ASN A 241 -14.46 -7.58 5.55
N ILE A 242 -13.22 -7.92 5.18
CA ILE A 242 -12.79 -9.31 5.17
C ILE A 242 -12.60 -9.69 6.63
N THR A 243 -13.46 -10.59 7.12
CA THR A 243 -13.38 -11.09 8.48
C THR A 243 -12.04 -11.77 8.73
N LEU A 244 -11.45 -11.54 9.91
CA LEU A 244 -10.23 -12.22 10.37
C LEU A 244 -10.53 -13.60 10.98
N THR A 245 -11.80 -13.93 11.19
CA THR A 245 -12.28 -15.23 11.66
C THR A 245 -13.34 -15.80 10.70
N PRO A 246 -12.97 -16.05 9.43
CA PRO A 246 -13.88 -16.59 8.41
C PRO A 246 -14.61 -17.86 8.84
N GLU A 247 -14.00 -18.67 9.70
CA GLU A 247 -14.53 -19.89 10.30
C GLU A 247 -15.65 -19.66 11.32
N LEU A 248 -15.78 -18.45 11.89
CA LEU A 248 -16.82 -18.11 12.88
C LEU A 248 -17.90 -17.16 12.32
N GLU A 249 -17.70 -16.62 11.12
CA GLU A 249 -18.58 -15.60 10.54
C GLU A 249 -19.14 -16.03 9.16
N GLY A 250 -20.23 -15.38 8.74
CA GLY A 250 -20.87 -15.61 7.43
C GLY A 250 -22.33 -16.08 7.49
N LYS A 251 -23.03 -15.94 6.35
CA LYS A 251 -24.43 -16.36 6.15
C LYS A 251 -24.48 -17.61 5.25
N PRO A 252 -25.47 -18.50 5.39
CA PRO A 252 -25.69 -19.60 4.46
C PRO A 252 -25.80 -19.10 3.02
N LEU A 253 -25.23 -19.87 2.08
CA LEU A 253 -25.20 -19.49 0.66
C LEU A 253 -26.59 -19.56 0.01
N PHE A 254 -27.42 -20.49 0.46
CA PHE A 254 -28.79 -20.67 0.01
C PHE A 254 -29.66 -21.33 1.09
N ASN A 255 -30.95 -21.00 1.07
CA ASN A 255 -32.00 -21.54 1.94
C ASN A 255 -32.98 -22.35 1.09
N ARG A 256 -33.84 -23.13 1.74
CA ARG A 256 -34.92 -23.84 1.06
C ARG A 256 -35.94 -22.84 0.52
N GLU A 257 -36.35 -22.99 -0.75
CA GLU A 257 -37.30 -22.06 -1.37
C GLU A 257 -38.66 -22.01 -0.65
N GLU A 258 -39.12 -23.16 -0.16
CA GLU A 258 -40.40 -23.30 0.55
C GLU A 258 -40.33 -22.90 2.03
N ASP A 259 -39.13 -22.80 2.61
CA ASP A 259 -38.89 -22.38 3.98
C ASP A 259 -37.57 -21.61 4.09
N LEU A 260 -37.64 -20.28 3.97
CA LEU A 260 -36.47 -19.40 4.00
C LEU A 260 -35.77 -19.34 5.36
N THR A 261 -36.37 -19.92 6.41
CA THR A 261 -35.74 -20.04 7.74
C THR A 261 -34.88 -21.29 7.86
N GLN A 262 -35.10 -22.29 7.01
CA GLN A 262 -34.30 -23.50 6.93
C GLN A 262 -33.10 -23.29 6.01
N HIS A 263 -31.89 -23.24 6.58
CA HIS A 263 -30.66 -23.21 5.80
C HIS A 263 -30.26 -24.61 5.36
N ILE A 264 -30.05 -24.80 4.06
CA ILE A 264 -29.77 -26.13 3.47
C ILE A 264 -28.38 -26.22 2.84
N ALA A 265 -27.63 -25.10 2.80
CA ALA A 265 -26.26 -25.07 2.29
C ALA A 265 -25.27 -25.96 3.08
N GLY A 266 -25.61 -26.31 4.32
CA GLY A 266 -24.84 -27.22 5.17
C GLY A 266 -25.31 -28.67 5.14
N PHE A 267 -26.35 -29.03 4.38
CA PHE A 267 -26.86 -30.40 4.29
C PHE A 267 -27.41 -31.00 5.60
N GLU A 268 -27.58 -30.17 6.64
CA GLU A 268 -28.09 -30.56 7.96
C GLU A 268 -29.61 -30.70 7.97
N PHE A 269 -30.14 -31.67 7.23
CA PHE A 269 -31.56 -31.95 7.20
C PHE A 269 -31.82 -33.44 7.03
N PHE A 270 -32.86 -33.92 7.70
CA PHE A 270 -33.39 -35.29 7.69
C PHE A 270 -34.88 -35.21 8.03
N CYS A 271 -35.70 -36.26 8.09
CA CYS A 271 -35.53 -37.69 7.82
C CYS A 271 -36.63 -38.02 6.81
N GLY A 272 -36.37 -37.74 5.54
CA GLY A 272 -37.30 -38.03 4.45
C GLY A 272 -37.10 -39.43 3.85
N GLY A 273 -35.97 -40.09 4.16
CA GLY A 273 -35.56 -41.33 3.52
C GLY A 273 -35.07 -41.11 2.09
N TYR A 274 -35.55 -41.93 1.14
CA TYR A 274 -35.23 -41.77 -0.27
C TYR A 274 -35.75 -40.42 -0.79
N ASN A 275 -34.94 -39.75 -1.63
CA ASN A 275 -35.19 -38.41 -2.20
C ASN A 275 -35.23 -37.22 -1.20
N THR A 276 -34.68 -37.36 0.01
CA THR A 276 -34.61 -36.24 0.96
C THR A 276 -33.95 -34.98 0.40
N LEU A 277 -32.87 -35.11 -0.37
CA LEU A 277 -32.22 -33.97 -1.05
C LEU A 277 -33.20 -33.26 -2.02
N GLN A 278 -33.97 -34.01 -2.81
CA GLN A 278 -34.94 -33.42 -3.74
C GLN A 278 -36.08 -32.72 -2.99
N ALA A 279 -36.54 -33.29 -1.87
CA ALA A 279 -37.53 -32.67 -1.00
C ALA A 279 -37.04 -31.33 -0.38
N HIS A 280 -35.72 -31.10 -0.36
CA HIS A 280 -35.09 -29.86 0.10
C HIS A 280 -34.64 -28.95 -1.04
N GLY A 281 -35.16 -29.16 -2.26
CA GLY A 281 -34.98 -28.23 -3.39
C GLY A 281 -33.74 -28.47 -4.25
N PHE A 282 -32.97 -29.52 -3.98
CA PHE A 282 -31.90 -29.93 -4.88
C PHE A 282 -32.48 -30.60 -6.14
N THR A 283 -31.84 -30.39 -7.28
CA THR A 283 -32.33 -30.86 -8.58
C THR A 283 -31.29 -31.71 -9.30
N ASN A 284 -31.66 -32.35 -10.41
CA ASN A 284 -30.78 -33.22 -11.19
C ASN A 284 -30.09 -34.33 -10.37
N LEU A 285 -30.79 -34.86 -9.36
CA LEU A 285 -30.33 -35.99 -8.56
C LEU A 285 -30.19 -37.23 -9.44
N THR A 286 -29.01 -37.85 -9.43
CA THR A 286 -28.75 -39.13 -10.10
C THR A 286 -27.90 -40.03 -9.23
N GLY A 287 -27.99 -41.34 -9.46
CA GLY A 287 -27.13 -42.32 -8.79
C GLY A 287 -27.47 -42.45 -7.30
N ASP A 288 -26.45 -42.64 -6.47
CA ASP A 288 -26.61 -42.86 -5.03
C ASP A 288 -27.00 -41.59 -4.26
N LEU A 289 -26.91 -40.40 -4.87
CA LEU A 289 -27.36 -39.17 -4.22
C LEU A 289 -28.88 -39.14 -3.99
N SER A 290 -29.70 -39.84 -4.79
CA SER A 290 -31.14 -39.93 -4.53
C SER A 290 -31.47 -40.76 -3.29
N LYS A 291 -30.53 -41.59 -2.82
CA LYS A 291 -30.71 -42.46 -1.66
C LYS A 291 -30.33 -41.78 -0.34
N LEU A 292 -29.64 -40.62 -0.39
CA LEU A 292 -29.17 -39.91 0.79
C LEU A 292 -30.34 -39.27 1.56
N ASP A 293 -30.44 -39.60 2.83
CA ASP A 293 -31.36 -38.97 3.78
C ASP A 293 -30.74 -37.69 4.39
N GLY A 294 -30.20 -36.82 3.53
CA GLY A 294 -29.50 -35.60 3.93
C GLY A 294 -27.98 -35.72 3.98
N GLY A 295 -27.35 -34.89 4.81
CA GLY A 295 -25.91 -34.88 5.07
C GLY A 295 -25.54 -35.33 6.49
N TRP A 296 -24.24 -35.30 6.80
CA TRP A 296 -23.71 -35.64 8.13
C TRP A 296 -23.87 -34.46 9.10
N TRP A 297 -24.46 -34.72 10.27
CA TRP A 297 -24.38 -33.84 11.44
C TRP A 297 -22.95 -33.42 11.79
N GLY A 298 -22.67 -32.12 11.68
CA GLY A 298 -21.33 -31.59 11.92
C GLY A 298 -20.79 -31.90 13.33
N ALA A 299 -21.67 -32.07 14.34
CA ALA A 299 -21.33 -32.36 15.73
C ALA A 299 -20.46 -33.62 15.93
N ASP A 300 -20.54 -34.58 15.01
CA ASP A 300 -19.78 -35.84 15.08
C ASP A 300 -18.41 -35.74 14.38
N VAL A 301 -18.05 -34.58 13.82
CA VAL A 301 -16.77 -34.34 13.15
C VAL A 301 -15.79 -33.66 14.11
N ASN A 302 -14.68 -34.34 14.41
CA ASN A 302 -13.61 -33.79 15.27
C ASN A 302 -13.10 -32.43 14.74
N ASN A 303 -12.96 -31.45 15.64
CA ASN A 303 -12.53 -30.07 15.35
C ASN A 303 -13.47 -29.30 14.41
N ASN A 304 -14.76 -29.65 14.36
CA ASN A 304 -15.73 -28.81 13.68
C ASN A 304 -15.74 -27.38 14.26
N ILE A 305 -15.99 -26.40 13.39
CA ILE A 305 -16.18 -25.01 13.82
C ILE A 305 -17.53 -24.57 13.29
N GLY A 306 -18.47 -24.37 14.22
CA GLY A 306 -19.88 -24.14 13.92
C GLY A 306 -20.63 -25.42 13.57
N GLU A 307 -21.89 -25.28 13.17
CA GLU A 307 -22.79 -26.41 12.91
C GLU A 307 -22.55 -27.03 11.51
N ARG A 308 -22.03 -26.25 10.56
CA ARG A 308 -22.18 -26.51 9.11
C ARG A 308 -21.06 -27.38 8.53
N VAL A 309 -21.41 -28.54 7.95
CA VAL A 309 -20.49 -29.38 7.18
C VAL A 309 -21.16 -29.87 5.90
N PHE A 310 -20.65 -29.47 4.72
CA PHE A 310 -21.01 -30.15 3.48
C PHE A 310 -20.51 -31.60 3.54
N SER A 311 -21.43 -32.56 3.45
CA SER A 311 -21.09 -33.98 3.41
C SER A 311 -21.94 -34.69 2.36
N SER A 312 -21.29 -35.43 1.48
CA SER A 312 -21.94 -36.42 0.59
C SER A 312 -22.03 -37.80 1.25
N PHE A 313 -21.85 -37.87 2.57
CA PHE A 313 -21.98 -39.06 3.40
C PHE A 313 -23.15 -38.86 4.38
N ALA A 314 -24.09 -39.80 4.41
CA ALA A 314 -25.23 -39.83 5.33
C ALA A 314 -25.88 -41.22 5.40
N ASP A 315 -26.95 -41.33 6.19
CA ASP A 315 -27.86 -42.48 6.13
C ASP A 315 -28.52 -42.60 4.75
N GLY A 316 -28.65 -43.83 4.27
CA GLY A 316 -29.19 -44.16 2.97
C GLY A 316 -30.47 -44.97 3.04
N TYR A 317 -31.38 -44.72 2.11
CA TYR A 317 -32.60 -45.50 1.93
C TYR A 317 -32.82 -45.83 0.45
N ASP A 318 -33.35 -47.01 0.17
CA ASP A 318 -33.81 -47.36 -1.16
C ASP A 318 -35.23 -46.82 -1.43
N GLU A 319 -35.68 -46.87 -2.68
CA GLU A 319 -36.98 -46.32 -3.11
C GLU A 319 -38.17 -46.95 -2.36
N ASP A 320 -38.04 -48.20 -1.90
CA ASP A 320 -39.06 -48.90 -1.11
C ASP A 320 -39.04 -48.55 0.40
N GLY A 321 -38.14 -47.65 0.82
CA GLY A 321 -37.95 -47.25 2.21
C GLY A 321 -37.03 -48.17 3.01
N THR A 322 -36.38 -49.15 2.39
CA THR A 322 -35.40 -50.01 3.07
C THR A 322 -34.17 -49.22 3.46
N ALA A 323 -33.80 -49.27 4.74
CA ALA A 323 -32.57 -48.66 5.24
C ALA A 323 -31.33 -49.39 4.70
N LEU A 324 -30.42 -48.62 4.09
CA LEU A 324 -29.15 -49.09 3.54
C LEU A 324 -27.97 -48.88 4.51
N GLY A 325 -28.20 -48.17 5.62
CA GLY A 325 -27.15 -47.69 6.51
C GLY A 325 -26.38 -46.53 5.88
N TRP A 326 -25.13 -46.32 6.27
CA TRP A 326 -24.33 -45.22 5.75
C TRP A 326 -23.91 -45.42 4.30
N ILE A 327 -24.17 -44.41 3.47
CA ILE A 327 -23.74 -44.32 2.08
C ILE A 327 -22.93 -43.03 1.90
N GLY A 328 -21.81 -43.08 1.15
CA GLY A 328 -21.00 -41.88 0.89
C GLY A 328 -19.57 -42.12 0.42
N TYR A 329 -18.86 -43.13 0.95
CA TYR A 329 -17.45 -43.39 0.57
C TYR A 329 -17.29 -43.90 -0.87
N SER A 330 -18.29 -44.62 -1.37
CA SER A 330 -18.35 -45.14 -2.75
C SER A 330 -19.58 -44.64 -3.51
N ALA A 331 -20.32 -43.71 -2.93
CA ALA A 331 -21.53 -43.17 -3.53
C ALA A 331 -21.18 -42.33 -4.75
N THR A 332 -21.88 -42.55 -5.86
CA THR A 332 -21.67 -41.76 -7.09
C THR A 332 -22.96 -41.14 -7.55
N GLY A 333 -22.91 -39.91 -8.06
CA GLY A 333 -24.11 -39.22 -8.49
C GLY A 333 -23.87 -37.79 -8.94
N LYS A 334 -24.97 -37.12 -9.27
CA LYS A 334 -25.03 -35.69 -9.56
C LYS A 334 -26.17 -35.08 -8.77
N MET A 335 -26.01 -33.81 -8.45
CA MET A 335 -27.04 -32.97 -7.86
C MET A 335 -26.68 -31.52 -8.12
N ASP A 336 -27.68 -30.70 -8.31
CA ASP A 336 -27.56 -29.25 -8.42
C ASP A 336 -28.22 -28.63 -7.19
N SER A 337 -27.55 -27.63 -6.60
CA SER A 337 -28.17 -26.81 -5.55
C SER A 337 -29.36 -26.04 -6.10
N PRO A 338 -30.26 -25.56 -5.22
CA PRO A 338 -31.14 -24.45 -5.58
C PRO A 338 -30.34 -23.28 -6.17
N SER A 339 -30.99 -22.48 -7.01
CA SER A 339 -30.39 -21.25 -7.52
C SER A 339 -30.23 -20.22 -6.40
N PHE A 340 -29.15 -19.46 -6.41
CA PHE A 340 -28.92 -18.39 -5.44
C PHE A 340 -28.21 -17.20 -6.09
N VAL A 341 -28.42 -16.02 -5.50
CA VAL A 341 -27.77 -14.78 -5.93
C VAL A 341 -26.68 -14.41 -4.94
N ILE A 342 -25.45 -14.32 -5.43
CA ILE A 342 -24.35 -13.75 -4.67
C ILE A 342 -24.49 -12.22 -4.74
N SER A 343 -25.04 -11.64 -3.69
CA SER A 343 -25.17 -10.19 -3.52
C SER A 343 -23.96 -9.54 -2.85
N GLN A 344 -22.99 -10.35 -2.42
CA GLN A 344 -21.80 -9.90 -1.71
C GLN A 344 -20.60 -9.90 -2.66
N GLN A 345 -19.66 -8.99 -2.43
CA GLN A 345 -18.44 -8.89 -3.24
C GLN A 345 -17.51 -10.10 -3.09
N TYR A 346 -17.70 -10.90 -2.03
CA TYR A 346 -16.84 -12.03 -1.69
C TYR A 346 -17.69 -13.24 -1.24
N ILE A 347 -17.20 -14.43 -1.55
CA ILE A 347 -17.76 -15.71 -1.08
C ILE A 347 -16.65 -16.42 -0.33
N ASN A 348 -16.98 -16.99 0.83
CA ASN A 348 -16.05 -17.81 1.59
C ASN A 348 -16.49 -19.28 1.53
N PHE A 349 -15.62 -20.16 1.04
CA PHE A 349 -15.87 -21.60 1.03
C PHE A 349 -15.22 -22.22 2.26
N LYS A 350 -16.02 -22.64 3.24
CA LYS A 350 -15.58 -23.56 4.29
C LYS A 350 -15.58 -24.97 3.72
N ILE A 351 -14.48 -25.34 3.05
CA ILE A 351 -14.32 -26.71 2.55
C ILE A 351 -13.85 -27.58 3.71
N GLY A 352 -14.70 -28.50 4.17
CA GLY A 352 -14.28 -29.60 5.01
C GLY A 352 -13.56 -30.64 4.16
N GLY A 353 -12.27 -30.87 4.40
CA GLY A 353 -11.45 -31.75 3.56
C GLY A 353 -10.19 -32.29 4.24
N GLY A 354 -10.39 -33.33 5.06
CA GLY A 354 -9.54 -34.50 5.34
C GLY A 354 -8.01 -34.40 5.44
N SER A 355 -7.46 -34.90 6.55
CA SER A 355 -6.10 -35.45 6.67
C SER A 355 -6.00 -36.86 6.03
N ASN A 356 -6.38 -37.00 4.76
CA ASN A 356 -6.32 -38.30 4.08
C ASN A 356 -4.84 -38.70 3.88
N GLN A 357 -4.41 -39.79 4.53
CA GLN A 357 -3.08 -40.41 4.38
C GLN A 357 -3.10 -41.64 3.44
N PHE A 358 -4.10 -41.76 2.56
CA PHE A 358 -4.10 -42.77 1.50
C PHE A 358 -3.64 -42.17 0.18
#